data_AF-B7GM98-F1
#
_entry.id   AF-B7GM98-F1
#
_cell.length_a   1.000
_cell.length_b   1.000
_cell.length_c   1.000
_cell.angle_alpha   90.00
_cell.angle_beta   90.00
_cell.angle_gamma   90.00
#
_symmetry.space_group_name_H-M   'P 1'
#
loop_
_entity.id
_entity.type
_entity.pdbx_description
1 polymer ?
#
loop_
_entity_poly.entity_id
_entity_poly.type
_entity_poly.pdbx_seq_one_letter_code
_entity_poly.pdbx_strand_id
1 'polypeptide(L)'
;MNREIGFGRRLLQILEDEGISYEHTPSGIDNMSVILREEQLAGDVERRVLDRIVKELRVDEVSIERDLALIMVVGEGMERSVGIAAKATAAFARANVNIEMINQGSSEVSMMFGVKADVVEKAVRALYEVYF
;
A
#
# COMPACT_ATOMS: atom_id res chain seq x y z
N MET A 1 -4.10 -4.96 17.44
CA MET A 1 -5.17 -5.40 16.51
C MET A 1 -5.63 -6.86 16.70
N ASN A 2 -4.76 -7.87 16.61
CA ASN A 2 -5.17 -9.29 16.42
C ASN A 2 -5.90 -9.94 17.62
N ARG A 3 -5.93 -9.26 18.77
CA ARG A 3 -6.64 -9.68 19.97
C ARG A 3 -8.05 -9.09 20.08
N GLU A 4 -8.38 -8.12 19.22
CA GLU A 4 -9.65 -7.41 19.26
C GLU A 4 -10.48 -7.72 18.01
N ILE A 5 -11.62 -8.38 18.21
CA ILE A 5 -12.51 -8.77 17.12
C ILE A 5 -13.11 -7.49 16.49
N GLY A 6 -12.99 -7.40 15.17
CA GLY A 6 -13.65 -6.37 14.37
C GLY A 6 -12.88 -5.06 14.23
N PHE A 7 -11.62 -4.97 14.65
CA PHE A 7 -10.80 -3.75 14.47
C PHE A 7 -10.79 -3.27 13.02
N GLY A 8 -10.37 -4.13 12.08
CA GLY A 8 -10.32 -3.77 10.65
C GLY A 8 -11.70 -3.40 10.08
N ARG A 9 -12.76 -4.12 10.46
CA ARG A 9 -14.13 -3.78 10.06
C ARG A 9 -14.53 -2.37 10.52
N ARG A 10 -14.23 -2.01 11.78
CA ARG A 10 -14.56 -0.66 12.30
C ARG A 10 -13.73 0.42 11.65
N LEU A 11 -12.44 0.16 11.38
CA LEU A 11 -11.60 1.10 10.61
C LEU A 11 -12.20 1.36 9.23
N LEU A 12 -12.56 0.31 8.50
CA LEU A 12 -13.18 0.45 7.18
C LEU A 12 -14.56 1.09 7.24
N GLN A 13 -15.33 0.89 8.31
CA GLN A 13 -16.58 1.60 8.55
C GLN A 13 -16.38 3.11 8.67
N ILE A 14 -15.34 3.55 9.42
CA ILE A 14 -15.03 4.99 9.56
C ILE A 14 -14.74 5.60 8.19
N LEU A 15 -14.00 4.89 7.33
CA LEU A 15 -13.71 5.35 5.96
C LEU A 15 -14.97 5.38 5.09
N GLU A 16 -15.81 4.35 5.15
CA GLU A 16 -17.10 4.29 4.44
C GLU A 16 -18.01 5.47 4.82
N ASP A 17 -18.14 5.75 6.11
CA ASP A 17 -18.97 6.84 6.63
C ASP A 17 -18.51 8.23 6.14
N GLU A 18 -17.21 8.39 5.86
CA GLU A 18 -16.63 9.62 5.29
C GLU A 18 -16.57 9.60 3.75
N GLY A 19 -17.10 8.55 3.10
CA GLY A 19 -17.13 8.41 1.65
C GLY A 19 -15.76 8.08 1.03
N ILE A 20 -14.84 7.48 1.80
CA ILE A 20 -13.47 7.20 1.38
C ILE A 20 -13.37 5.74 0.92
N SER A 21 -12.90 5.55 -0.31
CA SER A 21 -12.48 4.25 -0.82
C SER A 21 -11.01 3.98 -0.51
N TYR A 22 -10.63 2.70 -0.48
CA TYR A 22 -9.25 2.27 -0.27
C TYR A 22 -8.82 1.27 -1.35
N GLU A 23 -7.52 1.20 -1.58
CA GLU A 23 -6.89 0.31 -2.56
C GLU A 23 -6.38 -0.98 -1.87
N HIS A 24 -5.64 -0.84 -0.77
CA HIS A 24 -5.03 -1.98 -0.06
C HIS A 24 -5.03 -1.81 1.45
N THR A 25 -5.08 -2.92 2.19
CA THR A 25 -5.08 -2.93 3.67
C THR A 25 -4.12 -3.97 4.28
N PRO A 26 -2.80 -3.77 4.17
CA PRO A 26 -1.83 -4.63 4.85
C PRO A 26 -2.06 -4.61 6.36
N SER A 27 -1.94 -5.76 7.00
CA SER A 27 -1.99 -5.87 8.45
C SER A 27 -0.75 -6.57 8.98
N GLY A 28 -0.27 -6.08 10.11
CA GLY A 28 0.81 -6.69 10.89
C GLY A 28 0.28 -7.50 12.07
N ILE A 29 1.13 -7.68 13.08
CA ILE A 29 0.74 -8.35 14.33
C ILE A 29 -0.17 -7.43 15.17
N ASP A 30 0.14 -6.14 15.19
CA ASP A 30 -0.53 -5.16 16.04
C ASP A 30 -1.02 -3.91 15.29
N ASN A 31 -0.54 -3.69 14.06
CA ASN A 31 -0.87 -2.54 13.22
C ASN A 31 -1.70 -2.92 11.97
N MET A 32 -2.31 -1.89 11.38
CA MET A 32 -3.00 -1.96 10.10
C MET A 32 -2.66 -0.71 9.30
N SER A 33 -2.33 -0.88 8.03
CA SER A 33 -2.17 0.23 7.08
C SER A 33 -3.37 0.28 6.15
N VAL A 34 -3.76 1.47 5.72
CA VAL A 34 -4.75 1.67 4.67
C VAL A 34 -4.12 2.53 3.59
N ILE A 35 -4.09 2.03 2.37
CA ILE A 35 -3.60 2.75 1.20
C ILE A 35 -4.82 3.28 0.46
N LEU A 36 -4.84 4.57 0.21
CA LEU A 36 -5.95 5.29 -0.42
C LEU A 36 -5.39 6.44 -1.27
N ARG A 37 -6.24 7.01 -2.12
CA ARG A 37 -5.90 8.19 -2.92
C ARG A 37 -5.89 9.43 -2.05
N GLU A 38 -4.81 10.21 -2.14
CA GLU A 38 -4.55 11.37 -1.28
C GLU A 38 -5.64 12.45 -1.38
N GLU A 39 -6.20 12.66 -2.57
CA GLU A 39 -7.27 13.63 -2.82
C GLU A 39 -8.55 13.36 -2.01
N GLN A 40 -8.76 12.12 -1.54
CA GLN A 40 -9.90 11.76 -0.69
C GLN A 40 -9.78 12.31 0.73
N LEU A 41 -8.58 12.73 1.15
CA LEU A 41 -8.33 13.34 2.48
C LEU A 41 -8.34 14.87 2.45
N ALA A 42 -8.88 15.50 1.41
CA ALA A 42 -8.88 16.95 1.28
C ALA A 42 -9.69 17.68 2.38
N GLY A 43 -9.21 18.87 2.76
CA GLY A 43 -9.90 19.76 3.70
C GLY A 43 -10.00 19.18 5.11
N ASP A 44 -11.19 19.25 5.70
CA ASP A 44 -11.43 18.78 7.08
C ASP A 44 -11.61 17.26 7.19
N VAL A 45 -11.69 16.53 6.07
CA VAL A 45 -11.92 15.07 6.04
C VAL A 45 -10.82 14.35 6.81
N GLU A 46 -9.55 14.65 6.52
CA GLU A 46 -8.39 14.05 7.18
C GLU A 46 -8.46 14.15 8.70
N ARG A 47 -8.70 15.37 9.19
CA ARG A 47 -8.78 15.62 10.63
C ARG A 47 -9.91 14.80 11.26
N ARG A 48 -11.09 14.75 10.64
CA ARG A 48 -12.24 13.98 11.15
C ARG A 48 -11.93 12.48 11.18
N VAL A 49 -11.37 11.94 10.09
CA VAL A 49 -10.99 10.52 10.00
C VAL A 49 -9.99 10.16 11.09
N LEU A 50 -8.90 10.93 11.24
CA LEU A 50 -7.88 10.69 12.26
C LEU A 50 -8.46 10.76 13.67
N ASP A 51 -9.28 11.78 13.96
CA ASP A 51 -9.94 11.93 15.26
C ASP A 51 -10.83 10.73 15.59
N ARG A 52 -11.59 10.23 14.60
CA ARG A 52 -12.46 9.05 14.76
C ARG A 52 -11.65 7.79 14.97
N ILE A 53 -10.58 7.57 14.20
CA ILE A 53 -9.68 6.43 14.37
C ILE A 53 -9.13 6.39 15.79
N VAL A 54 -8.59 7.51 16.31
CA VAL A 54 -8.05 7.58 17.67
C VAL A 54 -9.13 7.34 18.72
N LYS A 55 -10.28 8.00 18.62
CA LYS A 55 -11.32 7.95 19.66
C LYS A 55 -12.11 6.63 19.66
N GLU A 56 -12.50 6.15 18.48
CA GLU A 56 -13.37 4.97 18.33
C GLU A 56 -12.59 3.67 18.39
N LEU A 57 -11.36 3.63 17.84
CA LEU A 57 -10.53 2.42 17.82
C LEU A 57 -9.51 2.38 18.97
N ARG A 58 -9.30 3.50 19.68
CA ARG A 58 -8.37 3.61 20.82
C ARG A 58 -6.96 3.13 20.47
N VAL A 59 -6.48 3.55 19.30
CA VAL A 59 -5.12 3.23 18.85
C VAL A 59 -4.08 4.01 19.64
N ASP A 60 -2.91 3.40 19.83
CA ASP A 60 -1.76 4.05 20.47
C ASP A 60 -1.16 5.15 19.56
N GLU A 61 -1.14 4.90 18.25
CA GLU A 61 -0.58 5.79 17.24
C GLU A 61 -1.38 5.72 15.94
N VAL A 62 -1.48 6.85 15.24
CA VAL A 62 -1.94 6.95 13.86
C VAL A 62 -1.09 7.99 13.14
N SER A 63 -0.63 7.65 11.94
CA SER A 63 0.18 8.53 11.10
C SER A 63 -0.24 8.42 9.63
N ILE A 64 0.09 9.43 8.84
CA ILE A 64 -0.15 9.46 7.40
C ILE A 64 1.20 9.62 6.70
N GLU A 65 1.50 8.67 5.83
CA GLU A 65 2.62 8.76 4.89
C GLU A 65 2.08 9.26 3.54
N ARG A 66 2.67 10.35 3.03
CA ARG A 66 2.32 10.95 1.74
C ARG A 66 3.33 10.61 0.66
N ASP A 67 3.01 11.01 -0.57
CA ASP A 67 3.88 10.89 -1.73
C ASP A 67 4.27 9.44 -2.02
N LEU A 68 3.30 8.53 -1.95
CA LEU A 68 3.46 7.12 -2.33
C LEU A 68 2.95 6.90 -3.75
N ALA A 69 3.76 6.28 -4.60
CA ALA A 69 3.37 5.79 -5.91
C ALA A 69 3.31 4.26 -5.91
N LEU A 70 2.24 3.71 -6.49
CA LEU A 70 2.06 2.26 -6.64
C LEU A 70 2.40 1.85 -8.08
N ILE A 71 3.25 0.84 -8.21
CA ILE A 71 3.66 0.25 -9.49
C ILE A 71 3.16 -1.19 -9.53
N MET A 72 2.44 -1.53 -10.59
CA MET A 72 1.94 -2.88 -10.82
C MET A 72 2.76 -3.57 -11.91
N VAL A 73 3.37 -4.71 -11.58
CA VAL A 73 3.90 -5.65 -12.56
C VAL A 73 2.82 -6.69 -12.82
N VAL A 74 2.45 -6.89 -14.09
CA VAL A 74 1.40 -7.82 -14.51
C VAL A 74 1.91 -8.72 -15.63
N GLY A 75 1.60 -10.01 -15.56
CA GLY A 75 1.91 -10.96 -16.61
C GLY A 75 1.32 -12.34 -16.36
N GLU A 76 0.69 -12.93 -17.37
CA GLU A 76 0.06 -14.25 -17.28
C GLU A 76 1.05 -15.37 -16.89
N GLY A 77 2.32 -15.22 -17.30
CA GLY A 77 3.38 -16.18 -16.97
C GLY A 77 3.92 -16.07 -15.53
N MET A 78 3.50 -15.08 -14.74
CA MET A 78 4.04 -14.87 -13.38
C MET A 78 3.74 -16.05 -12.45
N GLU A 79 2.56 -16.66 -12.57
CA GLU A 79 2.12 -17.79 -11.72
C GLU A 79 3.09 -18.98 -11.77
N ARG A 80 3.78 -19.18 -12.91
CA ARG A 80 4.70 -20.32 -13.16
C ARG A 80 6.17 -19.93 -13.09
N SER A 81 6.47 -18.65 -12.86
CA SER A 81 7.81 -18.11 -12.98
C SER A 81 8.40 -17.84 -11.60
N VAL A 82 9.20 -18.78 -11.10
CA VAL A 82 9.97 -18.56 -9.88
C VAL A 82 11.00 -17.46 -10.09
N GLY A 83 11.10 -16.54 -9.12
CA GLY A 83 12.12 -15.48 -9.12
C GLY A 83 11.69 -14.15 -9.72
N ILE A 84 10.42 -13.98 -10.15
CA ILE A 84 9.91 -12.70 -10.64
C ILE A 84 10.06 -11.59 -9.60
N ALA A 85 9.68 -11.86 -8.34
CA ALA A 85 9.88 -10.92 -7.23
C ALA A 85 11.35 -10.55 -7.05
N ALA A 86 12.24 -11.56 -7.03
CA ALA A 86 13.67 -11.36 -6.85
C ALA A 86 14.28 -10.53 -7.99
N LYS A 87 13.81 -10.72 -9.22
CA LYS A 87 14.23 -9.95 -10.39
C LYS A 87 13.82 -8.47 -10.27
N ALA A 88 12.59 -8.20 -9.86
CA ALA A 88 12.11 -6.83 -9.61
C ALA A 88 12.86 -6.14 -8.47
N THR A 89 12.97 -6.78 -7.30
CA THR A 89 13.64 -6.18 -6.14
C THR A 89 15.12 -5.95 -6.39
N ALA A 90 15.79 -6.83 -7.14
CA ALA A 90 17.17 -6.63 -7.57
C ALA A 90 17.31 -5.44 -8.56
N ALA A 91 16.32 -5.21 -9.42
CA ALA A 91 16.30 -4.05 -10.32
C ALA A 91 16.19 -2.74 -9.52
N PHE A 92 15.28 -2.67 -8.55
CA PHE A 92 15.16 -1.52 -7.66
C PHE A 92 16.43 -1.25 -6.86
N ALA A 93 17.05 -2.30 -6.29
CA ALA A 93 18.30 -2.17 -5.55
C ALA A 93 19.43 -1.60 -6.43
N ARG A 94 19.61 -2.12 -7.66
CA ARG A 94 20.61 -1.58 -8.62
C ARG A 94 20.32 -0.14 -9.01
N ALA A 95 19.05 0.23 -9.13
CA ALA A 95 18.62 1.58 -9.41
C ALA A 95 18.64 2.49 -8.17
N ASN A 96 19.04 2.02 -6.98
CA ASN A 96 18.95 2.78 -5.73
C ASN A 96 17.54 3.39 -5.54
N VAL A 97 16.51 2.54 -5.67
CA VAL A 97 15.10 2.84 -5.41
C VAL A 97 14.70 2.08 -4.16
N ASN A 98 14.23 2.80 -3.14
CA ASN A 98 13.69 2.18 -1.93
C ASN A 98 12.30 1.59 -2.20
N ILE A 99 11.98 0.49 -1.52
CA ILE A 99 10.65 -0.14 -1.59
C ILE A 99 9.94 0.15 -0.27
N GLU A 100 8.86 0.91 -0.33
CA GLU A 100 8.03 1.25 0.83
C GLU A 100 7.01 0.14 1.13
N MET A 101 6.56 -0.56 0.10
CA MET A 101 5.54 -1.60 0.21
C MET A 101 5.71 -2.66 -0.86
N ILE A 102 5.47 -3.92 -0.50
CA ILE A 102 5.31 -5.03 -1.46
C ILE A 102 3.97 -5.70 -1.16
N ASN A 103 3.18 -5.95 -2.20
CA ASN A 103 1.96 -6.73 -2.08
C ASN A 103 1.80 -7.64 -3.29
N GLN A 104 1.67 -8.94 -3.02
CA GLN A 104 1.18 -9.91 -3.99
C GLN A 104 -0.02 -10.58 -3.35
N GLY A 105 -1.21 -10.21 -3.82
CA GLY A 105 -2.47 -10.72 -3.32
C GLY A 105 -2.76 -12.12 -3.82
N SER A 106 -4.04 -12.50 -3.86
CA SER A 106 -4.50 -13.78 -4.42
C SER A 106 -4.33 -13.89 -5.95
N SER A 107 -4.07 -12.77 -6.63
CA SER A 107 -3.73 -12.77 -8.04
C SER A 107 -2.30 -13.27 -8.23
N GLU A 108 -2.14 -14.43 -8.86
CA GLU A 108 -0.83 -14.99 -9.22
C GLU A 108 -0.24 -14.34 -10.48
N VAL A 109 -0.98 -13.43 -11.11
CA VAL A 109 -0.59 -12.75 -12.36
C VAL A 109 -0.15 -11.30 -12.13
N SER A 110 -0.10 -10.83 -10.89
CA SER A 110 0.30 -9.45 -10.59
C SER A 110 1.04 -9.30 -9.25
N MET A 111 1.92 -8.29 -9.21
CA MET A 111 2.65 -7.89 -8.01
C MET A 111 2.71 -6.37 -7.95
N MET A 112 2.48 -5.82 -6.76
CA MET A 112 2.48 -4.40 -6.49
C MET A 112 3.72 -4.01 -5.67
N PHE A 113 4.31 -2.88 -6.04
CA PHE A 113 5.37 -2.22 -5.31
C PHE A 113 4.99 -0.77 -5.02
N GLY A 114 5.07 -0.37 -3.77
CA GLY A 114 4.99 1.03 -3.35
C GLY A 114 6.39 1.63 -3.28
N VAL A 115 6.57 2.81 -3.88
CA VAL A 115 7.80 3.61 -3.84
C VAL A 115 7.46 5.08 -3.58
N LYS A 116 8.42 5.91 -3.17
CA LYS A 116 8.18 7.35 -3.10
C LYS A 116 7.90 7.93 -4.50
N ALA A 117 6.98 8.89 -4.58
CA ALA A 117 6.45 9.41 -5.84
C ALA A 117 7.53 10.10 -6.69
N ASP A 118 8.52 10.72 -6.05
CA ASP A 118 9.65 11.39 -6.69
C ASP A 118 10.59 10.43 -7.47
N VAL A 119 10.59 9.13 -7.13
CA VAL A 119 11.42 8.11 -7.79
C VAL A 119 10.63 7.16 -8.70
N VAL A 120 9.33 7.38 -8.89
CA VAL A 120 8.46 6.46 -9.66
C VAL A 120 8.94 6.23 -11.09
N GLU A 121 9.38 7.27 -11.80
CA GLU A 121 9.86 7.14 -13.18
C GLU A 121 11.10 6.25 -13.26
N LYS A 122 12.02 6.42 -12.31
CA LYS A 122 13.24 5.63 -12.20
C LYS A 122 12.93 4.17 -11.89
N ALA A 123 11.98 3.95 -10.99
CA ALA A 123 11.51 2.62 -10.62
C ALA A 123 10.88 1.89 -11.81
N VAL A 124 10.02 2.57 -12.58
CA VAL A 124 9.40 1.99 -13.79
C VAL A 124 10.45 1.66 -14.85
N ARG A 125 11.42 2.56 -15.10
CA ARG A 125 12.52 2.29 -16.06
C ARG A 125 13.36 1.07 -15.63
N ALA A 126 13.71 0.97 -14.36
CA ALA A 126 14.48 -0.16 -13.83
C ALA A 126 13.75 -1.51 -14.01
N LEU A 127 12.43 -1.54 -13.80
CA LEU A 127 11.63 -2.72 -14.08
C LEU A 127 11.58 -3.03 -15.59
N TYR A 128 11.42 -2.00 -16.41
CA TYR A 128 11.37 -2.17 -17.87
C TYR A 128 12.63 -2.85 -18.40
N GLU A 129 13.82 -2.37 -18.01
CA GLU A 129 15.12 -2.91 -18.43
C GLU A 129 15.34 -4.40 -18.09
N VAL A 130 14.63 -4.93 -17.09
CA VAL A 130 14.78 -6.35 -16.74
C VAL A 130 13.69 -7.21 -17.38
N TYR A 131 12.50 -6.69 -17.67
CA TYR A 131 11.39 -7.47 -18.20
C TYR A 131 11.23 -7.38 -19.74
N PHE A 132 11.80 -6.35 -20.37
CA PHE A 132 11.70 -6.08 -21.81
C PHE A 132 13.08 -5.74 -22.39
#